data_AF-A0AAX3XBL0-F1
#
_entry.id   AF-A0AAX3XBL0-F1
#
_cell.length_a   1.000
_cell.length_b   1.000
_cell.length_c   1.000
_cell.angle_alpha   90.00
_cell.angle_beta   90.00
_cell.angle_gamma   90.00
#
_symmetry.space_group_name_H-M   'P 1'
#
loop_
_entity.id
_entity.type
_entity.pdbx_description
1 polymer ?
#
loop_
_entity_poly.entity_id
_entity_poly.type
_entity_poly.pdbx_seq_one_letter_code
_entity_poly.pdbx_strand_id
1 'polypeptide(L)'
;MEMKNVDLVALNKAAMLIQEHASLGYNFIKVARRKSEIDSVEYVLKNLGYTFSQRKIESGYSILEIGFAKPQQGPYIFVPINILTAVEAEQLAEQNKANRQVLDDISHRLEEDNKETLVYKANEINLNSGLLKFLSERKVKVYEDGDEVKVYLKDYFY
;
A
#
# COMPACT_ATOMS: atom_id res chain seq x y z
N MET A 1 12.16 -11.29 -27.21
CA MET A 1 10.97 -11.53 -26.37
C MET A 1 9.92 -10.54 -26.84
N GLU A 2 8.85 -11.00 -27.47
CA GLU A 2 7.78 -10.10 -27.92
C GLU A 2 7.10 -9.47 -26.70
N MET A 3 6.96 -8.14 -26.68
CA MET A 3 6.11 -7.49 -25.70
C MET A 3 4.68 -7.98 -25.93
N LYS A 4 4.15 -8.78 -25.00
CA LYS A 4 2.69 -8.94 -24.89
C LYS A 4 2.06 -7.55 -24.80
N ASN A 5 0.94 -7.34 -25.47
CA ASN A 5 0.14 -6.12 -25.28
C ASN A 5 -0.13 -5.93 -23.78
N VAL A 6 0.50 -4.92 -23.20
CA VAL A 6 0.33 -4.56 -21.80
C VAL A 6 -1.00 -3.84 -21.67
N ASP A 7 -1.88 -4.34 -20.79
CA ASP A 7 -3.10 -3.63 -20.44
C ASP A 7 -2.73 -2.42 -19.57
N LEU A 8 -2.76 -1.23 -20.18
CA LEU A 8 -2.44 0.03 -19.52
C LEU A 8 -3.41 0.36 -18.37
N VAL A 9 -4.66 -0.10 -18.43
CA VAL A 9 -5.63 0.09 -17.34
C VAL A 9 -5.25 -0.79 -16.16
N ALA A 10 -4.92 -2.06 -16.40
CA ALA A 10 -4.45 -2.97 -15.35
C ALA A 10 -3.15 -2.47 -14.72
N LEU A 11 -2.22 -1.96 -15.54
CA LEU A 11 -0.94 -1.42 -15.09
C LEU A 11 -1.12 -0.14 -14.28
N ASN A 12 -1.93 0.80 -14.75
CA ASN A 12 -2.22 2.04 -14.01
C ASN A 12 -2.83 1.73 -12.63
N LYS A 13 -3.78 0.80 -12.57
CA LYS A 13 -4.35 0.35 -11.29
C LYS A 13 -3.29 -0.27 -10.38
N ALA A 14 -2.33 -1.02 -10.92
CA ALA A 14 -1.25 -1.60 -10.13
C ALA A 14 -0.32 -0.50 -9.60
N ALA A 15 0.05 0.46 -10.44
CA ALA A 15 0.87 1.62 -10.06
C ALA A 15 0.24 2.42 -8.92
N MET A 16 -1.08 2.70 -9.02
CA MET A 16 -1.82 3.40 -7.96
C MET A 16 -1.78 2.64 -6.63
N LEU A 17 -2.00 1.32 -6.65
CA LEU A 17 -1.98 0.50 -5.43
C LEU A 17 -0.58 0.44 -4.80
N ILE A 18 0.46 0.34 -5.62
CA ILE A 18 1.86 0.40 -5.17
C ILE A 18 2.14 1.71 -4.46
N GLN A 19 1.80 2.84 -5.09
CA GLN A 19 1.98 4.16 -4.52
C GLN A 19 1.21 4.30 -3.19
N GLU A 20 -0.04 3.86 -3.16
CA GLU A 20 -0.90 3.94 -1.98
C GLU A 20 -0.34 3.12 -0.82
N HIS A 21 0.01 1.84 -1.04
CA HIS A 21 0.55 0.97 0.01
C HIS A 21 1.92 1.43 0.51
N ALA A 22 2.81 1.88 -0.39
CA ALA A 22 4.09 2.44 -0.01
C ALA A 22 3.93 3.73 0.82
N SER A 23 2.98 4.61 0.45
CA SER A 23 2.69 5.82 1.22
C SER A 23 2.13 5.52 2.63
N LEU A 24 1.51 4.35 2.81
CA LEU A 24 1.05 3.85 4.11
C LEU A 24 2.15 3.13 4.90
N GLY A 25 3.34 2.96 4.34
CA GLY A 25 4.46 2.26 4.98
C GLY A 25 4.48 0.74 4.77
N TYR A 26 3.60 0.19 3.94
CA TYR A 26 3.62 -1.23 3.58
C TYR A 26 4.63 -1.47 2.46
N ASN A 27 5.49 -2.47 2.65
CA ASN A 27 6.46 -2.92 1.64
C ASN A 27 5.97 -4.12 0.81
N PHE A 28 4.67 -4.40 0.89
CA PHE A 28 4.05 -5.58 0.32
C PHE A 28 2.55 -5.35 0.07
N ILE A 29 2.02 -5.94 -1.01
CA ILE A 29 0.62 -5.82 -1.43
C ILE A 29 0.02 -7.21 -1.65
N LYS A 30 -1.22 -7.41 -1.18
CA LYS A 30 -2.07 -8.57 -1.49
C LYS A 30 -3.37 -8.11 -2.14
N VAL A 31 -3.60 -8.43 -3.40
CA VAL A 31 -4.79 -8.00 -4.14
C VAL A 31 -5.39 -9.13 -4.97
N ALA A 32 -6.72 -9.27 -4.95
CA ALA A 32 -7.41 -10.21 -5.83
C ALA A 32 -7.65 -9.56 -7.20
N ARG A 33 -7.20 -10.20 -8.29
CA ARG A 33 -7.42 -9.75 -9.68
C ARG A 33 -7.69 -10.91 -10.62
N ARG A 34 -8.23 -10.63 -11.81
CA ARG A 34 -8.40 -11.66 -12.84
C ARG A 34 -7.03 -12.11 -13.33
N LYS A 35 -6.88 -13.41 -13.61
CA LYS A 35 -5.60 -13.96 -14.09
C LYS A 35 -5.07 -13.21 -15.32
N SER A 36 -5.94 -12.84 -16.26
CA SER A 36 -5.56 -12.12 -17.48
C SER A 36 -4.96 -10.73 -17.21
N GLU A 37 -5.43 -10.03 -16.17
CA GLU A 37 -4.90 -8.73 -15.77
C GLU A 37 -3.54 -8.86 -15.07
N ILE A 38 -3.32 -9.97 -14.38
CA ILE A 38 -2.04 -10.29 -13.72
C ILE A 38 -1.00 -10.64 -14.77
N ASP A 39 -1.33 -11.56 -15.67
CA ASP A 39 -0.46 -12.02 -16.75
C ASP A 39 -0.03 -10.87 -17.69
N SER A 40 -0.81 -9.78 -17.79
CA SER A 40 -0.52 -8.63 -18.64
C SER A 40 0.42 -7.60 -18.01
N VAL A 41 0.54 -7.56 -16.67
CA VAL A 41 1.37 -6.57 -15.95
C VAL A 41 2.60 -7.18 -15.27
N GLU A 42 2.61 -8.50 -15.04
CA GLU A 42 3.68 -9.21 -14.34
C GLU A 42 5.06 -8.93 -14.94
N TYR A 43 5.17 -8.94 -16.28
CA TYR A 43 6.43 -8.68 -16.97
C TYR A 43 6.97 -7.27 -16.65
N VAL A 44 6.11 -6.26 -16.68
CA VAL A 44 6.51 -4.87 -16.39
C VAL A 44 6.96 -4.74 -14.93
N LEU A 45 6.17 -5.29 -14.00
CA LEU A 45 6.48 -5.23 -12.57
C LEU A 45 7.78 -5.96 -12.23
N LYS A 46 8.05 -7.12 -12.83
CA LYS A 46 9.33 -7.84 -12.66
C LYS A 46 10.53 -7.01 -13.14
N ASN A 47 10.40 -6.30 -14.26
CA ASN A 47 11.48 -5.44 -14.77
C ASN A 47 11.68 -4.18 -13.92
N LEU A 48 10.62 -3.67 -13.27
CA LEU A 48 10.71 -2.60 -12.27
C LEU A 48 11.26 -3.06 -10.92
N GLY A 49 11.51 -4.36 -10.80
CA GLY A 49 12.16 -4.96 -9.65
C GLY A 49 11.21 -5.53 -8.60
N TYR A 50 9.92 -5.68 -8.88
CA TYR A 50 9.02 -6.28 -7.90
C TYR A 50 9.17 -7.79 -7.83
N THR A 51 9.10 -8.34 -6.62
CA THR A 51 8.88 -9.79 -6.45
C THR A 51 7.40 -10.08 -6.60
N PHE A 52 7.08 -11.23 -7.19
CA PHE A 52 5.73 -11.54 -7.64
C PHE A 52 5.37 -12.99 -7.30
N SER A 53 4.24 -13.15 -6.61
CA SER A 53 3.69 -14.44 -6.21
C SER A 53 2.21 -14.46 -6.58
N GLN A 54 1.72 -15.56 -7.15
CA GLN A 54 0.33 -15.70 -7.56
C GLN A 54 -0.26 -16.97 -6.97
N ARG A 55 -1.39 -16.83 -6.28
CA ARG A 55 -2.21 -17.96 -5.82
C ARG A 55 -3.57 -17.92 -6.50
N LYS A 56 -3.91 -18.98 -7.23
CA LYS A 56 -5.24 -19.10 -7.84
C LYS A 56 -6.32 -19.19 -6.77
N ILE A 57 -7.43 -18.50 -7.01
CA ILE A 57 -8.68 -18.64 -6.25
C ILE A 57 -9.80 -18.98 -7.23
N GLU A 58 -11.00 -19.23 -6.70
CA GLU A 58 -12.16 -19.62 -7.51
C GLU A 58 -12.56 -18.56 -8.55
N SER A 59 -13.36 -18.99 -9.54
CA SER A 59 -14.00 -18.09 -10.51
C SER A 59 -13.05 -17.25 -11.38
N GLY A 60 -11.83 -17.75 -11.67
CA GLY A 60 -10.89 -17.10 -12.59
C GLY A 60 -10.09 -15.94 -11.99
N TYR A 61 -10.19 -15.73 -10.68
CA TYR A 61 -9.39 -14.76 -9.94
C TYR A 61 -8.10 -15.40 -9.42
N SER A 62 -7.14 -14.56 -9.06
CA SER A 62 -5.96 -14.96 -8.31
C SER A 62 -5.60 -13.87 -7.32
N ILE A 63 -5.15 -14.29 -6.13
CA ILE A 63 -4.46 -13.41 -5.20
C ILE A 63 -3.08 -13.16 -5.77
N LEU A 64 -2.82 -11.89 -6.02
CA LEU A 64 -1.53 -11.39 -6.41
C LEU A 64 -0.82 -10.81 -5.20
N GLU A 65 0.39 -11.29 -4.96
CA GLU A 65 1.31 -10.83 -3.94
C GLU A 65 2.48 -10.10 -4.62
N ILE A 66 2.67 -8.83 -4.26
CA ILE A 66 3.75 -7.98 -4.80
C ILE A 66 4.63 -7.56 -3.63
N GLY A 67 5.90 -7.96 -3.63
CA GLY A 67 6.88 -7.52 -2.63
C GLY A 67 7.80 -6.44 -3.19
N PHE A 68 8.11 -5.43 -2.37
CA PHE A 68 8.98 -4.31 -2.72
C PHE A 68 10.44 -4.62 -2.36
N ALA A 69 10.87 -5.87 -2.56
CA ALA A 69 12.26 -6.23 -2.29
C ALA A 69 13.17 -5.68 -3.39
N LYS A 70 14.45 -5.52 -3.10
CA LYS A 70 15.50 -5.11 -4.04
C LYS A 70 15.99 -6.31 -4.88
N PRO A 71 15.69 -6.42 -6.19
CA PRO A 71 16.28 -7.49 -7.00
C PRO A 71 17.52 -7.02 -7.75
N GLN A 72 18.22 -8.00 -8.32
CA GLN A 72 19.27 -7.78 -9.31
C GLN A 72 18.65 -7.08 -10.54
N GLN A 73 19.17 -5.91 -10.89
CA GLN A 73 18.67 -5.04 -11.96
C GLN A 73 18.40 -5.83 -13.25
N GLY A 74 17.14 -5.81 -13.71
CA GLY A 74 16.78 -6.16 -15.08
C GLY A 74 16.99 -4.96 -16.01
N PRO A 75 16.99 -5.17 -17.35
CA PRO A 75 17.12 -4.08 -18.30
C PRO A 75 15.98 -3.05 -18.14
N TYR A 76 16.30 -1.77 -18.30
CA TYR A 76 15.32 -0.68 -18.28
C TYR A 76 14.25 -0.88 -19.36
N ILE A 77 12.98 -0.77 -18.98
CA ILE A 77 11.84 -0.78 -19.89
C ILE A 77 11.13 0.57 -19.80
N PHE A 78 10.95 1.21 -20.95
CA PHE A 78 10.11 2.41 -21.04
C PHE A 78 8.65 2.03 -20.82
N VAL A 79 8.01 2.66 -19.84
CA VAL A 79 6.59 2.49 -19.53
C VAL A 79 5.92 3.87 -19.64
N PRO A 80 4.83 4.04 -20.41
CA PRO A 80 4.16 5.33 -20.59
C PRO A 80 3.32 5.76 -19.37
N ILE A 81 3.46 5.05 -18.23
CA ILE A 81 2.77 5.29 -16.97
C ILE A 81 3.83 5.51 -15.91
N ASN A 82 3.67 6.53 -15.09
CA ASN A 82 4.55 6.75 -13.94
C ASN A 82 4.27 5.65 -12.89
N ILE A 83 5.25 4.79 -12.69
CA ILE A 83 5.20 3.69 -11.74
C ILE A 83 6.52 3.64 -11.00
N LEU A 84 6.45 3.61 -9.67
CA LEU A 84 7.64 3.47 -8.84
C LEU A 84 8.36 2.17 -9.19
N THR A 85 9.68 2.21 -9.26
CA THR A 85 10.51 1.00 -9.14
C THR A 85 10.34 0.39 -7.75
N ALA A 86 10.66 -0.90 -7.60
CA ALA A 86 10.58 -1.54 -6.29
C ALA A 86 11.46 -0.86 -5.23
N VAL A 87 12.62 -0.31 -5.64
CA VAL A 87 13.50 0.45 -4.74
C VAL A 87 12.86 1.77 -4.30
N GLU A 88 12.24 2.51 -5.21
CA GLU A 88 11.54 3.76 -4.85
C GLU A 88 10.32 3.48 -3.95
N ALA A 89 9.57 2.41 -4.23
CA ALA A 89 8.45 1.98 -3.40
C ALA A 89 8.92 1.52 -2.01
N GLU A 90 10.03 0.79 -1.91
CA GLU A 90 10.64 0.39 -0.63
C GLU A 90 11.10 1.61 0.17
N GLN A 91 11.81 2.56 -0.46
CA GLN A 91 12.24 3.79 0.20
C GLN A 91 11.06 4.61 0.72
N LEU A 92 9.99 4.73 -0.09
CA LEU A 92 8.78 5.41 0.34
C LEU A 92 8.09 4.66 1.50
N ALA A 93 8.05 3.33 1.47
CA ALA A 93 7.51 2.53 2.56
C ALA A 93 8.31 2.71 3.87
N GLU A 94 9.64 2.68 3.81
CA GLU A 94 10.49 2.90 4.99
C GLU A 94 10.33 4.32 5.57
N GLN A 95 10.21 5.33 4.72
CA GLN A 95 9.92 6.71 5.16
C GLN A 95 8.57 6.83 5.89
N ASN A 96 7.62 5.94 5.60
CA ASN A 96 6.28 5.95 6.19
C ASN A 96 6.05 4.76 7.15
N LYS A 97 7.11 4.10 7.63
CA LYS A 97 7.01 2.91 8.50
C LYS A 97 6.20 3.17 9.77
N ALA A 98 6.31 4.37 10.35
CA ALA A 98 5.53 4.76 11.51
C ALA A 98 4.03 4.84 11.20
N ASN A 99 3.64 5.27 9.99
CA ASN A 99 2.24 5.23 9.57
C ASN A 99 1.72 3.80 9.59
N ARG A 100 2.49 2.82 9.11
CA ARG A 100 2.09 1.41 9.15
C ARG A 100 1.73 0.96 10.56
N GLN A 101 2.56 1.33 11.53
CA GLN A 101 2.30 1.02 12.93
C GLN A 101 0.99 1.65 13.42
N VAL A 102 0.74 2.92 13.10
CA VAL A 102 -0.53 3.59 13.43
C VAL A 102 -1.73 2.84 12.85
N LEU A 103 -1.63 2.38 11.60
CA LEU A 103 -2.70 1.65 10.92
C LEU A 103 -2.96 0.29 11.57
N ASP A 104 -1.89 -0.43 11.90
CA ASP A 104 -1.95 -1.74 12.55
C ASP A 104 -2.56 -1.62 13.95
N ASP A 105 -2.13 -0.61 14.74
CA ASP A 105 -2.65 -0.33 16.09
C ASP A 105 -4.15 0.03 16.07
N ILE A 106 -4.57 0.89 15.12
CA ILE A 106 -5.98 1.25 14.94
C ILE A 106 -6.80 0.02 14.53
N SER A 107 -6.31 -0.77 13.58
CA SER A 107 -7.02 -1.96 13.09
C SER A 107 -7.23 -2.98 14.20
N HIS A 108 -6.19 -3.25 14.98
CA HIS A 108 -6.23 -4.18 16.10
C HIS A 108 -7.21 -3.71 17.19
N ARG A 109 -7.15 -2.44 17.59
CA ARG A 109 -8.07 -1.92 18.62
C ARG A 109 -9.53 -1.91 18.17
N LEU A 110 -9.79 -1.65 16.89
CA LEU A 110 -11.15 -1.74 16.33
C LEU A 110 -11.69 -3.18 16.32
N GLU A 111 -10.82 -4.19 16.17
CA GLU A 111 -11.20 -5.60 16.26
C GLU A 111 -11.50 -6.03 17.71
N GLU A 112 -10.79 -5.45 18.68
CA GLU A 112 -10.96 -5.75 20.11
C GLU A 112 -12.09 -4.96 20.80
N ASP A 113 -12.81 -4.08 20.06
CA ASP A 113 -13.71 -3.07 20.63
C ASP A 113 -13.05 -2.22 21.75
N ASN A 114 -11.73 -2.03 21.64
CA ASN A 114 -10.92 -1.26 22.57
C ASN A 114 -10.99 0.23 22.20
N LYS A 115 -11.56 1.03 23.10
CA LYS A 115 -11.88 2.45 22.89
C LYS A 115 -10.82 3.41 23.43
N GLU A 116 -9.65 2.92 23.82
CA GLU A 116 -8.58 3.78 24.28
C GLU A 116 -8.10 4.74 23.18
N THR A 117 -7.87 6.00 23.57
CA THR A 117 -7.23 6.98 22.70
C THR A 117 -5.81 6.52 22.39
N LEU A 118 -5.45 6.52 21.11
CA LEU A 118 -4.09 6.30 20.67
C LEU A 118 -3.36 7.65 20.62
N VAL A 119 -2.18 7.71 21.20
CA VAL A 119 -1.36 8.93 21.26
C VAL A 119 -0.02 8.63 20.61
N TYR A 120 0.35 9.46 19.65
CA TYR A 120 1.59 9.35 18.90
C TYR A 120 2.33 10.68 18.89
N LYS A 121 3.64 10.69 18.69
CA LYS A 121 4.34 11.96 18.48
C LYS A 121 4.11 12.48 17.08
N ALA A 122 3.81 13.77 16.95
CA ALA A 122 3.52 14.42 15.68
C ALA A 122 4.68 14.33 14.68
N ASN A 123 5.93 14.35 15.16
CA ASN A 123 7.12 14.23 14.32
C ASN A 123 7.45 12.79 13.88
N GLU A 124 6.77 11.79 14.44
CA GLU A 124 6.95 10.38 14.06
C GLU A 124 5.97 9.95 12.96
N ILE A 125 4.83 10.64 12.80
CA ILE A 125 3.79 10.31 11.81
C ILE A 125 3.90 11.23 10.59
N ASN A 126 3.74 10.64 9.40
CA ASN A 126 3.55 11.41 8.17
C ASN A 126 2.06 11.47 7.81
N LEU A 127 1.39 12.59 8.06
CA LEU A 127 -0.03 12.84 7.72
C LEU A 127 -0.26 13.02 6.21
N ASN A 128 0.16 12.04 5.42
CA ASN A 128 -0.05 12.02 3.98
C ASN A 128 -1.51 11.64 3.63
N SER A 129 -1.88 11.85 2.36
CA SER A 129 -3.23 11.60 1.87
C SER A 129 -3.72 10.16 2.07
N GLY A 130 -2.81 9.18 2.02
CA GLY A 130 -3.13 7.77 2.28
C GLY A 130 -3.58 7.56 3.71
N LEU A 131 -2.80 8.03 4.68
CA LEU A 131 -3.13 7.91 6.10
C LEU A 131 -4.43 8.64 6.42
N LEU A 132 -4.61 9.87 5.92
CA LEU A 132 -5.84 10.64 6.11
C LEU A 132 -7.08 9.94 5.54
N LYS A 133 -6.95 9.33 4.36
CA LYS A 133 -8.02 8.53 3.74
C LYS A 133 -8.39 7.33 4.61
N PHE A 134 -7.42 6.56 5.08
CA PHE A 134 -7.66 5.42 5.97
C PHE A 134 -8.41 5.83 7.25
N LEU A 135 -7.95 6.91 7.89
CA LEU A 135 -8.57 7.42 9.12
C LEU A 135 -10.02 7.85 8.87
N SER A 136 -10.27 8.54 7.75
CA SER A 136 -11.62 8.92 7.33
C SER A 136 -12.53 7.71 7.08
N GLU A 137 -12.05 6.68 6.39
CA GLU A 137 -12.83 5.47 6.07
C GLU A 137 -13.22 4.68 7.33
N ARG A 138 -12.32 4.65 8.34
CA ARG A 138 -12.58 4.02 9.63
C ARG A 138 -13.38 4.88 10.61
N LYS A 139 -13.77 6.10 10.21
CA LYS A 139 -14.54 7.05 11.02
C LYS A 139 -13.88 7.37 12.37
N VAL A 140 -12.55 7.40 12.41
CA VAL A 140 -11.79 7.82 13.60
C VAL A 140 -11.57 9.34 13.54
N LYS A 141 -11.47 9.99 14.70
CA LYS A 141 -11.18 11.42 14.78
C LYS A 141 -9.72 11.63 15.16
N VAL A 142 -9.07 12.61 14.55
CA VAL A 142 -7.65 12.89 14.74
C VAL A 142 -7.52 14.33 15.19
N TYR A 143 -6.76 14.56 16.27
CA TYR A 143 -6.44 15.89 16.76
C TYR A 143 -4.93 15.98 16.98
N GLU A 144 -4.36 17.09 16.54
CA GLU A 144 -2.98 17.45 16.88
C GLU A 144 -3.03 18.36 18.10
N ASP A 145 -2.28 18.01 19.15
CA ASP A 145 -2.20 18.73 20.41
C ASP A 145 -0.73 18.87 20.81
N GLY A 146 -0.13 20.00 20.45
CA GLY A 146 1.29 20.24 20.66
C GLY A 146 2.17 19.30 19.84
N ASP A 147 2.97 18.48 20.52
CA ASP A 147 3.84 17.47 19.92
C ASP A 147 3.17 16.10 19.79
N GLU A 148 1.87 16.00 20.08
CA GLU A 148 1.10 14.76 20.04
C GLU A 148 0.03 14.77 18.94
N VAL A 149 -0.22 13.60 18.35
CA VAL A 149 -1.37 13.29 17.51
C VAL A 149 -2.23 12.26 18.24
N LYS A 150 -3.45 12.64 18.54
CA LYS A 150 -4.44 11.85 19.29
C LYS A 150 -5.48 11.28 18.32
N VAL A 151 -5.58 9.97 18.26
CA VAL A 151 -6.57 9.26 17.45
C VAL A 151 -7.65 8.67 18.36
N TYR A 152 -8.87 9.15 18.16
CA TYR A 152 -10.06 8.72 18.87
C TYR A 152 -10.81 7.70 18.02
N LEU A 153 -10.77 6.46 18.48
CA LEU A 153 -11.62 5.39 18.00
C LEU A 153 -13.05 5.69 18.49
N LYS A 154 -14.04 5.40 17.65
CA LYS A 154 -15.46 5.76 17.79
C LYS A 154 -16.02 5.68 19.23
N ASP A 155 -16.91 6.63 19.54
CA ASP A 155 -17.81 6.77 20.73
C ASP A 155 -17.55 7.94 21.69
N TYR A 156 -16.51 8.75 21.53
CA TYR A 156 -16.29 9.93 22.41
C TYR A 156 -17.21 11.14 22.16
N PHE A 157 -18.22 11.01 21.29
CA PHE A 157 -19.12 12.10 20.93
C PHE A 157 -20.57 11.60 20.83
N TYR A 158 -21.13 11.23 21.98
CA TYR A 158 -22.57 11.18 22.21
C TYR A 158 -22.88 11.73 23.60
#